data_AF-A0A4V2A6F1-F1
#
_entry.id   AF-A0A4V2A6F1-F1
#
_cell.length_a   1.000
_cell.length_b   1.000
_cell.length_c   1.000
_cell.angle_alpha   90.00
_cell.angle_beta   90.00
_cell.angle_gamma   90.00
#
_symmetry.space_group_name_H-M   'P 1'
#
loop_
_entity.id
_entity.type
_entity.pdbx_description
1 polymer ?
#
loop_
_entity_poly.entity_id
_entity_poly.type
_entity_poly.pdbx_seq_one_letter_code
_entity_poly.pdbx_strand_id
1 'polypeptide(L)' 'MSDNKQATGMQDKIRVDINDPSEVEYLHQQYPNKTHEEVKAAIEAAGPMRADIIAYLDK' A
#
# COMPACT_ATOMS: atom_id res chain seq x y z
N MET A 1 12.39 11.26 30.93
CA MET A 1 11.40 11.30 29.85
C MET A 1 12.00 10.48 28.71
N SER A 2 11.61 9.22 28.57
CA SER A 2 12.20 8.31 27.57
C SER A 2 11.23 8.21 26.40
N ASP A 3 11.62 8.75 25.26
CA ASP A 3 10.83 8.68 24.03
C ASP A 3 10.70 7.22 23.58
N ASN A 4 9.48 6.67 23.67
CA ASN A 4 9.15 5.36 23.14
C ASN A 4 9.21 5.39 21.60
N LYS A 5 10.39 5.15 21.03
CA LYS A 5 10.63 4.97 19.57
C LYS A 5 10.08 3.64 19.02
N GLN A 6 9.15 2.99 19.71
CA GLN A 6 8.64 1.66 19.33
C GLN A 6 7.38 1.70 18.45
N ALA A 7 6.74 2.86 18.28
CA ALA A 7 5.50 2.98 17.50
C ALA A 7 5.71 3.23 15.99
N THR A 8 6.93 3.56 15.57
CA THR A 8 7.20 4.07 14.21
C THR A 8 7.37 3.00 13.14
N GLY A 9 7.49 1.71 13.51
CA GLY A 9 7.85 0.66 12.52
C GLY A 9 6.68 -0.14 11.94
N MET A 10 5.50 -0.10 12.56
CA MET A 10 4.35 -0.91 12.13
C MET A 10 3.37 -0.15 11.26
N GLN A 11 3.12 1.14 11.50
CA GLN A 11 2.15 1.92 10.72
C GLN A 11 2.62 2.19 9.28
N ASP A 12 3.93 2.39 9.07
CA ASP A 12 4.47 2.61 7.72
C ASP A 12 4.34 1.36 6.84
N LYS A 13 4.45 0.15 7.41
CA LYS A 13 4.21 -1.10 6.66
C LYS A 13 2.78 -1.29 6.17
N ILE A 14 1.84 -0.48 6.68
CA ILE A 14 0.43 -0.55 6.30
C ILE A 14 0.09 0.49 5.25
N ARG A 15 0.92 1.52 5.06
CA ARG A 15 0.68 2.57 4.07
C ARG A 15 1.55 2.36 2.83
N VAL A 16 0.91 2.50 1.68
CA VAL A 16 1.50 2.38 0.35
C VAL A 16 1.59 3.80 -0.20
N ASP A 17 2.80 4.23 -0.55
CA ASP A 17 3.00 5.48 -1.28
C ASP A 17 2.86 5.20 -2.77
N ILE A 18 1.89 5.85 -3.41
CA ILE A 18 1.67 5.75 -4.86
C ILE A 18 2.86 6.30 -5.68
N ASN A 19 3.63 7.20 -5.08
CA ASN A 19 4.81 7.80 -5.70
C ASN A 19 6.06 6.92 -5.53
N ASP A 20 6.04 5.92 -4.65
CA ASP A 20 7.11 4.94 -4.53
C ASP A 20 6.87 3.78 -5.52
N PRO A 21 7.64 3.68 -6.61
CA PRO A 21 7.49 2.59 -7.56
C PRO A 21 7.70 1.21 -6.94
N SER A 22 8.47 1.11 -5.85
CA SER A 22 8.75 -0.16 -5.16
C SER A 22 7.50 -0.72 -4.48
N GLU A 23 6.71 0.16 -3.85
CA GLU A 23 5.46 -0.19 -3.18
C GLU A 23 4.38 -0.61 -4.20
N VAL A 24 4.27 0.14 -5.31
CA VAL A 24 3.35 -0.20 -6.41
C VAL A 24 3.76 -1.53 -7.07
N GLU A 25 5.05 -1.74 -7.31
CA GLU A 25 5.57 -3.00 -7.86
C GLU A 25 5.29 -4.18 -6.92
N TYR A 26 5.47 -4.00 -5.61
CA TYR A 26 5.21 -5.04 -4.63
C TYR A 26 3.74 -5.46 -4.58
N LEU A 27 2.80 -4.53 -4.78
CA LEU A 27 1.38 -4.84 -4.96
C LEU A 27 1.11 -5.54 -6.29
N HIS A 28 1.70 -5.06 -7.39
CA HIS A 28 1.58 -5.68 -8.70
C HIS A 28 2.06 -7.15 -8.70
N GLN A 29 3.13 -7.46 -7.97
CA GLN A 29 3.61 -8.84 -7.80
C GLN A 29 2.60 -9.76 -7.09
N GLN A 30 1.77 -9.21 -6.19
CA GLN A 30 0.70 -9.97 -5.54
C GLN A 30 -0.54 -10.11 -6.42
N TYR A 31 -0.77 -9.16 -7.32
CA TYR A 31 -1.89 -9.14 -8.25
C TYR A 31 -1.37 -9.12 -9.71
N PRO A 32 -0.76 -10.21 -10.20
CA PRO A 32 -0.18 -10.25 -11.56
C PRO A 32 -1.22 -10.13 -12.67
N ASN A 33 -2.50 -10.22 -12.32
CA ASN A 33 -3.64 -10.03 -13.23
C ASN A 33 -4.08 -8.56 -13.33
N LYS A 34 -3.45 -7.65 -12.58
CA LYS A 34 -3.70 -6.22 -12.59
C LYS A 34 -2.48 -5.52 -13.16
N THR A 35 -2.70 -4.43 -13.88
CA THR A 35 -1.62 -3.57 -14.37
C THR A 35 -1.18 -2.59 -13.28
N HIS A 36 0.02 -2.00 -13.40
CA HIS A 36 0.46 -0.93 -12.49
C HIS A 36 -0.51 0.26 -12.46
N GLU A 37 -1.18 0.56 -13.59
CA GLU A 37 -2.19 1.63 -13.65
C GLU A 37 -3.42 1.28 -12.80
N GLU A 38 -3.89 0.03 -12.84
CA GLU A 38 -5.00 -0.42 -12.00
C GLU A 38 -4.63 -0.44 -10.52
N VAL A 39 -3.39 -0.81 -10.18
CA VAL A 39 -2.89 -0.73 -8.80
C VAL A 39 -2.85 0.71 -8.32
N LYS A 40 -2.34 1.65 -9.14
CA LYS A 40 -2.36 3.08 -8.82
C LYS A 40 -3.77 3.61 -8.65
N ALA A 41 -4.67 3.27 -9.56
CA ALA A 41 -6.08 3.65 -9.45
C ALA A 41 -6.73 3.08 -8.18
N ALA A 42 -6.39 1.85 -7.78
CA ALA A 42 -6.86 1.27 -6.53
C ALA A 42 -6.32 2.01 -5.30
N ILE A 43 -5.05 2.45 -5.32
CA ILE A 43 -4.45 3.28 -4.26
C ILE A 43 -5.15 4.65 -4.18
N GLU A 44 -5.45 5.29 -5.31
CA GLU A 44 -6.18 6.57 -5.32
C GLU A 44 -7.63 6.42 -4.85
N ALA A 45 -8.31 5.33 -5.23
CA ALA A 45 -9.71 5.09 -4.90
C ALA A 45 -9.93 4.59 -3.46
N ALA A 46 -9.11 3.66 -2.99
CA ALA A 46 -9.22 3.07 -1.65
C ALA A 46 -8.44 3.90 -0.59
N GLY A 47 -7.48 4.70 -1.03
CA GLY A 47 -6.57 5.44 -0.17
C GLY A 47 -5.24 4.70 0.04
N PRO A 48 -4.27 5.32 0.73
CA PRO A 48 -2.91 4.79 0.87
C PRO A 48 -2.84 3.56 1.78
N MET A 49 -3.93 3.09 2.36
CA MET A 49 -3.90 1.99 3.32
C MET A 49 -3.93 0.65 2.59
N ARG A 50 -2.91 -0.19 2.77
CA ARG A 50 -2.74 -1.48 2.09
C ARG A 50 -3.93 -2.41 2.27
N ALA A 51 -4.53 -2.41 3.46
CA ALA A 51 -5.71 -3.23 3.74
C ALA A 51 -6.90 -2.81 2.85
N ASP A 52 -7.11 -1.51 2.65
CA ASP A 52 -8.20 -0.99 1.83
C ASP A 52 -7.93 -1.25 0.34
N ILE A 53 -6.68 -1.11 -0.09
CA ILE A 53 -6.25 -1.43 -1.47
C ILE A 53 -6.48 -2.91 -1.77
N ILE A 54 -6.07 -3.81 -0.88
CA ILE A 54 -6.30 -5.25 -1.02
C ILE A 54 -7.81 -5.54 -1.08
N ALA A 55 -8.60 -4.97 -0.17
CA ALA A 55 -10.05 -5.15 -0.18
C ALA A 55 -10.72 -4.59 -1.45
N TYR A 56 -10.13 -3.59 -2.09
CA TYR A 56 -10.58 -3.05 -3.38
C TYR A 56 -10.20 -3.96 -4.55
N LEU A 57 -8.99 -4.54 -4.54
CA LEU A 57 -8.48 -5.41 -5.60
C LEU A 57 -9.05 -6.84 -5.56
N ASP A 58 -9.47 -7.32 -4.39
CA ASP A 58 -10.11 -8.64 -4.19
C ASP A 58 -11.61 -8.67 -4.57
N LYS A 59 -12.20 -7.53 -4.94
CA LYS A 59 -13.58 -7.46 -5.45
C LYS A 59 -13.67 -7.75 -6.94
#